data_AF-A0A944C0G4-F1
#
_entry.id   AF-A0A944C0G4-F1
#
_cell.length_a   1.000
_cell.length_b   1.000
_cell.length_c   1.000
_cell.angle_alpha   90.00
_cell.angle_beta   90.00
_cell.angle_gamma   90.00
#
_symmetry.space_group_name_H-M   'P 1'
#
loop_
_entity.id
_entity.type
_entity.pdbx_description
1 polymer ?
#
loop_
_entity_poly.entity_id
_entity_poly.type
_entity_poly.pdbx_seq_one_letter_code
_entity_poly.pdbx_strand_id
1 'polypeptide(L)' 'MSIVIPDCTSCKNLTNKNEKGQFCCKAFPYGIPKEYFWGKVDVRNIQQCANNIKFEEEEF' A
#
# COMPACT_ATOMS: atom_id res chain seq x y z
N MET A 1 20.51 5.72 10.90
CA MET A 1 19.02 5.68 10.88
C MET A 1 18.60 5.36 9.46
N SER A 2 17.91 4.25 9.26
CA SER A 2 17.37 3.89 7.94
C SER A 2 15.92 4.34 7.88
N ILE A 3 15.57 5.18 6.90
CA ILE A 3 14.19 5.58 6.65
C ILE A 3 13.57 4.48 5.80
N VAL A 4 12.59 3.75 6.34
CA VAL A 4 11.80 2.79 5.57
C VAL A 4 10.66 3.56 4.94
N ILE A 5 10.68 3.66 3.61
CA ILE A 5 9.58 4.26 2.82
C ILE A 5 8.71 3.10 2.33
N PRO A 6 7.44 3.01 2.76
CA PRO A 6 6.51 2.01 2.26
C PRO A 6 6.31 2.14 0.76
N ASP A 7 6.49 1.05 0.02
CA ASP A 7 6.21 1.04 -1.43
C ASP A 7 4.75 1.42 -1.73
N CYS A 8 3.84 1.08 -0.81
CA CYS A 8 2.44 1.49 -0.89
C CYS A 8 2.25 3.01 -1.09
N THR A 9 3.17 3.85 -0.60
CA THR A 9 3.11 5.32 -0.79
C THR A 9 3.41 5.77 -2.21
N SER A 10 4.05 4.93 -3.02
CA SER A 10 4.36 5.15 -4.43
C SER A 10 3.39 4.43 -5.37
N CYS A 11 2.29 3.89 -4.85
CA CYS A 11 1.30 3.15 -5.64
C CYS A 11 0.18 4.07 -6.13
N LYS A 12 -0.16 4.01 -7.42
CA LYS A 12 -1.31 4.72 -8.04
C LYS A 12 -2.66 4.41 -7.37
N ASN A 13 -2.75 3.27 -6.69
CA ASN A 13 -3.96 2.81 -6.03
C ASN A 13 -4.08 3.28 -4.57
N LEU A 14 -3.09 4.02 -4.05
CA LEU A 14 -3.16 4.65 -2.73
C LEU A 14 -4.27 5.71 -2.73
N THR A 15 -5.04 5.73 -1.64
CA THR A 15 -6.12 6.70 -1.43
C THR A 15 -5.85 7.51 -0.17
N ASN A 16 -6.72 8.48 0.11
CA ASN A 16 -6.70 9.22 1.37
C ASN A 16 -6.81 8.30 2.60
N LYS A 17 -6.37 8.83 3.74
CA LYS A 17 -6.48 8.16 5.03
C LYS A 17 -7.95 8.05 5.45
N ASN A 18 -8.30 6.95 6.14
CA ASN A 18 -9.61 6.82 6.75
C ASN A 18 -9.80 7.76 7.96
N GLU A 19 -10.99 7.76 8.56
CA GLU A 19 -11.32 8.55 9.77
C GLU A 19 -10.43 8.22 10.98
N LYS A 20 -9.78 7.06 10.98
CA LYS A 20 -8.82 6.62 12.01
C LYS A 20 -7.37 7.03 11.69
N GLY A 21 -7.14 7.78 10.61
CA GLY A 21 -5.82 8.24 10.17
C GLY A 21 -4.95 7.15 9.53
N GLN A 22 -5.53 6.00 9.17
CA GLN A 22 -4.81 4.89 8.54
C GLN A 22 -4.76 5.09 7.02
N PHE A 23 -3.62 4.81 6.39
CA PHE A 23 -3.51 4.82 4.94
C PHE A 23 -4.41 3.75 4.32
N CYS A 24 -5.17 4.12 3.30
CA CYS A 24 -6.04 3.21 2.57
C CYS A 24 -5.57 3.12 1.11
N CYS A 25 -5.99 2.05 0.44
CA CYS A 25 -5.86 1.93 -1.01
C CYS A 25 -7.09 1.20 -1.55
N LYS A 26 -7.27 1.14 -2.88
CA LYS A 26 -8.40 0.41 -3.47
C LYS A 26 -8.43 -1.08 -3.07
N ALA A 27 -7.27 -1.68 -2.81
CA ALA A 27 -7.17 -3.06 -2.33
C ALA A 27 -7.62 -3.20 -0.87
N PHE A 28 -7.35 -2.18 -0.05
CA PHE A 28 -7.65 -2.13 1.38
C PHE A 28 -8.42 -0.86 1.73
N PRO A 29 -9.74 -0.81 1.44
CA PRO A 29 -10.55 0.40 1.62
C PRO A 29 -10.68 0.82 3.09
N TYR A 30 -10.57 -0.14 4.01
CA TYR A 30 -10.66 0.10 5.45
C TYR A 30 -9.31 0.39 6.12
N GLY A 31 -8.21 0.33 5.38
CA GLY A 31 -6.86 0.57 5.88
C GLY A 31 -5.89 -0.55 5.48
N ILE A 32 -4.70 -0.16 5.02
CA ILE A 32 -3.65 -1.09 4.62
C ILE A 32 -3.10 -1.79 5.87
N PRO A 33 -3.06 -3.14 5.90
CA PRO A 33 -2.51 -3.86 7.04
C PRO A 33 -1.04 -3.51 7.23
N LYS A 34 -0.58 -3.47 8.50
CA LYS A 34 0.81 -3.15 8.82
C LYS A 34 1.81 -4.09 8.13
N GLU A 35 1.43 -5.34 7.85
CA GLU A 35 2.28 -6.31 7.14
C GLU A 35 2.55 -5.93 5.68
N TYR A 36 1.58 -5.26 5.04
CA TYR A 36 1.71 -4.75 3.66
C TYR A 36 2.39 -3.37 3.62
N PHE A 37 2.16 -2.55 4.64
CA PHE A 37 2.66 -1.16 4.65
C PHE A 37 4.05 -1.04 5.29
N TRP A 38 4.30 -1.72 6.40
CA TRP A 38 5.56 -1.68 7.16
C TRP A 38 6.24 -3.04 7.26
N GLY A 39 5.59 -4.10 6.78
CA GLY A 39 6.06 -5.46 6.95
C GLY A 39 6.95 -5.92 5.80
N LYS A 40 7.14 -7.24 5.75
CA LYS A 40 8.03 -7.89 4.78
C LYS A 40 7.34 -8.25 3.46
N VAL A 41 6.07 -7.89 3.31
CA VAL A 41 5.33 -8.18 2.08
C VAL A 41 5.84 -7.25 1.00
N ASP A 42 6.56 -7.84 0.05
CA ASP A 42 7.03 -7.12 -1.13
C ASP A 42 5.87 -6.92 -2.10
N VAL A 43 5.16 -5.80 -1.94
CA VAL A 43 3.99 -5.47 -2.74
C VAL A 43 4.31 -5.32 -4.24
N ARG A 44 5.59 -5.11 -4.60
CA ARG A 44 6.04 -5.05 -6.00
C ARG A 44 6.16 -6.45 -6.62
N ASN A 45 6.52 -7.45 -5.81
CA ASN A 45 6.75 -8.82 -6.27
C ASN A 45 5.57 -9.78 -6.04
N ILE A 46 4.53 -9.39 -5.30
CA ILE A 46 3.30 -10.21 -5.21
C ILE A 46 2.48 -10.11 -6.49
N GLN A 47 1.82 -11.20 -6.88
CA GLN A 47 0.96 -11.22 -8.06
C GLN A 47 -0.20 -10.23 -7.96
N GLN A 48 -0.77 -10.04 -6.76
CA GLN A 48 -1.88 -9.13 -6.49
C GLN A 48 -2.02 -8.88 -4.97
N CYS A 49 -2.41 -7.66 -4.61
CA CYS A 49 -2.90 -7.31 -3.28
C CYS A 49 -4.32 -7.87 -3.06
N ALA A 50 -5.00 -7.42 -1.99
CA ALA A 50 -6.42 -7.68 -1.81
C ALA A 50 -7.27 -7.14 -2.98
N ASN A 51 -8.47 -7.70 -3.15
CA ASN A 51 -9.41 -7.37 -4.23
C ASN A 51 -8.86 -7.57 -5.67
N ASN A 52 -7.87 -8.44 -5.85
CA ASN A 52 -7.22 -8.69 -7.15
C ASN A 52 -6.55 -7.44 -7.78
N ILE A 53 -6.17 -6.47 -6.95
CA ILE A 53 -5.52 -5.24 -7.42
C ILE A 53 -4.02 -5.42 -7.35
N LYS A 54 -3.31 -5.14 -8.45
CA LYS A 54 -1.84 -5.19 -8.47
C LYS A 54 -1.24 -3.88 -8.00
N PHE A 55 -0.01 -3.96 -7.51
CA PHE A 55 0.80 -2.79 -7.31
C PHE A 55 1.11 -2.15 -8.67
N GLU A 56 0.85 -0.86 -8.79
CA GLU A 56 1.16 -0.06 -9.97
C GLU A 56 1.89 1.18 -9.50
N GLU A 57 3.15 1.30 -9.90
CA GLU A 57 3.98 2.44 -9.57
C GLU A 57 3.40 3.72 -10.18
N GLU A 58 3.34 4.79 -9.39
CA GLU A 58 2.99 6.13 -9.87
C GLU A 58 4.13 6.66 -10.74
N GLU A 59 3.88 6.78 -12.05
CA GLU A 59 4.82 7.37 -12.99
C GLU A 59 4.72 8.89 -12.86
N PHE A 60 5.81 9.52 -12.42
CA PHE A 60 5.99 10.97 -12.30
C PHE A 60 6.51 11.57 -13.60
#